data_AF-A0A318ECL6-F1
#
_entry.id   AF-A0A318ECL6-F1
#
_cell.length_a   1.000
_cell.length_b   1.000
_cell.length_c   1.000
_cell.angle_alpha   90.00
_cell.angle_beta   90.00
_cell.angle_gamma   90.00
#
_symmetry.space_group_name_H-M   'P 1'
#
loop_
_entity.id
_entity.type
_entity.pdbx_description
1 polymer ?
#
loop_
_entity_poly.entity_id
_entity_poly.type
_entity_poly.pdbx_seq_one_letter_code
_entity_poly.pdbx_strand_id
1 'polypeptide(L)'
;MSGLAHHAEIQKLALTLGCAPEALSYLDKVDVPAIRALRERATAVLFDADAHLFGRVAAATKLLPTPLAAVIAEKALGALLCARIAGQLPVERAVDIAKRLKSGFLADVCIEIDPRQVRELLERIPVDRVVDVARELARRKAYIVMGRFVDCLPEPAMRAVLDALRDDEALLRIGLFVEDPAQLDAVIAMLPADRLRNMIAVAVHHGAELWGEALALINAIGPLPRRRMAAIAAALDDASIARMLDLTQTQELWPQLLPLIAEMPDAERVRLARAPGLHDDTVLAALIRATDSSDRWPQLLPLVAQMDASLQQRAAAVAADLGDEIVARLNDALRGLVAKRRDARAGANG
;
A
#
# COMPACT_ATOMS: atom_id res chain seq x y z
N MET A 1 -16.80 -2.16 3.36
CA MET A 1 -15.62 -1.76 2.55
C MET A 1 -14.63 -1.01 3.44
N SER A 2 -13.33 -1.29 3.32
CA SER A 2 -12.20 -0.43 3.77
C SER A 2 -11.63 -0.53 5.21
N GLY A 3 -11.81 -1.61 5.98
CA GLY A 3 -11.24 -1.70 7.34
C GLY A 3 -9.74 -1.31 7.43
N LEU A 4 -8.92 -1.76 6.48
CA LEU A 4 -7.49 -1.46 6.45
C LEU A 4 -7.17 -0.03 6.00
N ALA A 5 -7.84 0.48 4.97
CA ALA A 5 -7.62 1.86 4.51
C ALA A 5 -8.12 2.88 5.54
N HIS A 6 -9.23 2.59 6.20
CA HIS A 6 -9.74 3.37 7.33
C HIS A 6 -8.78 3.35 8.50
N HIS A 7 -8.31 2.16 8.91
CA HIS A 7 -7.31 2.02 9.97
C HIS A 7 -6.03 2.82 9.67
N ALA A 8 -5.52 2.74 8.44
CA ALA A 8 -4.34 3.51 8.02
C ALA A 8 -4.57 5.03 8.10
N GLU A 9 -5.74 5.54 7.70
CA GLU A 9 -6.06 6.97 7.84
C GLU A 9 -6.22 7.41 9.30
N ILE A 10 -6.82 6.58 10.16
CA ILE A 10 -6.90 6.84 11.61
C ILE A 10 -5.51 6.92 12.23
N GLN A 11 -4.62 5.98 11.92
CA GLN A 11 -3.24 6.02 12.41
C GLN A 11 -2.50 7.28 11.96
N LYS A 12 -2.67 7.69 10.69
CA LYS A 12 -2.09 8.93 10.18
C LYS A 12 -2.62 10.17 10.89
N LEU A 13 -3.94 10.24 11.13
CA LEU A 13 -4.56 11.34 11.87
C LEU A 13 -4.10 11.38 13.33
N ALA A 14 -4.03 10.22 13.99
CA ALA A 14 -3.54 10.10 15.37
C ALA A 14 -2.11 10.60 15.49
N LEU A 15 -1.24 10.24 14.53
CA LEU A 15 0.12 10.75 14.44
C LEU A 15 0.13 12.29 14.28
N THR A 16 -0.69 12.84 13.39
CA THR A 16 -0.80 14.30 13.20
C THR A 16 -1.25 15.04 14.47
N LEU A 17 -2.16 14.43 15.25
CA LEU A 17 -2.71 15.02 16.48
C LEU A 17 -1.87 14.71 17.73
N GLY A 18 -0.84 13.87 17.62
CA GLY A 18 -0.01 13.44 18.75
C GLY A 18 -0.78 12.61 19.79
N CYS A 19 -1.75 11.80 19.36
CA CYS A 19 -2.57 10.97 20.23
C CYS A 19 -2.53 9.48 19.85
N ALA A 20 -3.08 8.62 20.72
CA ALA A 20 -3.23 7.20 20.43
C ALA A 20 -4.41 6.96 19.45
N PRO A 21 -4.29 6.02 18.48
CA PRO A 21 -5.37 5.72 17.53
C PRO A 21 -6.73 5.41 18.18
N GLU A 22 -6.72 4.75 19.33
CA GLU A 22 -7.92 4.34 20.08
C GLU A 22 -8.73 5.55 20.58
N ALA A 23 -8.06 6.69 20.82
CA ALA A 23 -8.70 7.94 21.18
C ALA A 23 -9.58 8.49 20.04
N LEU A 24 -9.38 8.04 18.81
CA LEU A 24 -10.13 8.44 17.62
C LEU A 24 -11.21 7.42 17.20
N SER A 25 -11.50 6.40 18.00
CA SER A 25 -12.52 5.36 17.72
C SER A 25 -13.93 5.91 17.42
N TYR A 26 -14.25 7.13 17.86
CA TYR A 26 -15.49 7.80 17.49
C TYR A 26 -15.60 8.11 15.98
N LEU A 27 -14.49 8.03 15.23
CA LEU A 27 -14.43 8.21 13.77
C LEU A 27 -14.61 6.91 12.98
N ASP A 28 -14.85 5.77 13.62
CA ASP A 28 -14.98 4.45 12.95
C ASP A 28 -16.10 4.40 11.90
N LYS A 29 -17.10 5.28 12.03
CA LYS A 29 -18.24 5.38 11.10
C LYS A 29 -18.04 6.43 9.99
N VAL A 30 -16.94 7.18 10.05
CA VAL A 30 -16.62 8.23 9.07
C VAL A 30 -15.90 7.59 7.89
N ASP A 31 -16.23 8.01 6.68
CA ASP A 31 -15.61 7.51 5.47
C ASP A 31 -14.16 8.00 5.33
N VAL A 32 -13.33 7.16 4.72
CA VAL A 32 -11.89 7.40 4.50
C VAL A 32 -11.60 8.78 3.87
N PRO A 33 -12.32 9.23 2.82
CA PRO A 33 -12.07 10.55 2.24
C PRO A 33 -12.29 11.71 3.21
N ALA A 34 -13.29 11.64 4.08
CA ALA A 34 -13.54 12.70 5.07
C ALA A 34 -12.49 12.71 6.18
N ILE A 35 -12.01 11.55 6.65
CA ILE A 35 -10.90 11.46 7.61
C ILE A 35 -9.62 12.06 7.00
N ARG A 36 -9.35 11.76 5.73
CA ARG A 36 -8.23 12.33 5.00
C ARG A 36 -8.33 13.86 4.91
N ALA A 37 -9.50 14.38 4.52
CA ALA A 37 -9.73 15.82 4.46
C ALA A 37 -9.60 16.49 5.84
N LEU A 38 -10.04 15.84 6.92
CA LEU A 38 -9.85 16.31 8.29
C LEU A 38 -8.36 16.37 8.64
N ARG A 39 -7.59 15.32 8.35
CA ARG A 39 -6.14 15.28 8.57
C ARG A 39 -5.41 16.38 7.82
N GLU A 40 -5.74 16.58 6.55
CA GLU A 40 -5.15 17.65 5.72
C GLU A 40 -5.43 19.03 6.30
N ARG A 41 -6.67 19.29 6.73
CA ARG A 41 -7.06 20.56 7.40
C ARG A 41 -6.41 20.73 8.76
N ALA A 42 -6.32 19.67 9.56
CA ALA A 42 -5.62 19.69 10.85
C ALA A 42 -4.15 20.03 10.65
N THR A 43 -3.51 19.43 9.64
CA THR A 43 -2.14 19.74 9.24
C THR A 43 -2.03 21.21 8.84
N ALA A 44 -2.88 21.70 7.93
CA ALA A 44 -2.86 23.10 7.52
C ALA A 44 -2.99 24.05 8.71
N VAL A 45 -3.98 23.86 9.59
CA VAL A 45 -4.15 24.71 10.78
C VAL A 45 -2.95 24.64 11.71
N LEU A 46 -2.44 23.44 12.01
CA LEU A 46 -1.32 23.27 12.92
C LEU A 46 -0.04 23.91 12.36
N PHE A 47 0.15 23.95 11.04
CA PHE A 47 1.36 24.49 10.39
C PHE A 47 1.24 25.96 9.99
N ASP A 48 0.08 26.42 9.56
CA ASP A 48 -0.12 27.78 9.05
C ASP A 48 -0.32 28.79 10.17
N ALA A 49 -0.85 28.38 11.35
CA ALA A 49 -1.18 29.28 12.44
C ALA A 49 -0.01 30.16 12.92
N ASP A 50 1.23 29.65 12.87
CA ASP A 50 2.43 30.33 13.37
C ASP A 50 3.46 30.67 12.29
N ALA A 51 3.09 30.58 11.01
CA ALA A 51 4.02 30.71 9.88
C ALA A 51 4.85 32.02 9.94
N HIS A 52 4.24 33.14 10.34
CA HIS A 52 4.93 34.43 10.44
C HIS A 52 5.99 34.47 11.56
N LEU A 53 5.76 33.80 12.70
CA LEU A 53 6.75 33.74 13.79
C LEU A 53 7.96 32.91 13.35
N PHE A 54 7.73 31.76 12.71
CA PHE A 54 8.81 30.93 12.19
C PHE A 54 9.60 31.62 11.09
N GLY A 55 8.99 32.48 10.29
CA GLY A 55 9.68 33.24 9.23
C GLY A 55 10.69 34.22 9.78
N ARG A 56 10.40 34.84 10.93
CA ARG A 56 11.34 35.71 11.64
C ARG A 56 12.53 34.92 12.18
N VAL A 57 12.29 33.74 12.74
CA VAL A 57 13.36 32.85 13.22
C VAL A 57 14.21 32.34 12.06
N ALA A 58 13.57 31.92 10.96
CA ALA A 58 14.23 31.50 9.73
C ALA A 58 15.14 32.62 9.18
N ALA A 59 14.65 33.86 9.13
CA ALA A 59 15.44 35.02 8.71
C ALA A 59 16.66 35.27 9.61
N ALA A 60 16.50 35.13 10.93
CA ALA A 60 17.60 35.30 11.88
C ALA A 60 18.71 34.27 11.70
N THR A 61 18.39 33.04 11.24
CA THR A 61 19.41 31.99 11.01
C THR A 61 20.43 32.36 9.93
N LYS A 62 20.12 33.31 9.04
CA LYS A 62 21.05 33.81 8.01
C LYS A 62 22.27 34.51 8.60
N LEU A 63 22.16 35.02 9.82
CA LEU A 63 23.22 35.73 10.53
C LEU A 63 24.19 34.79 11.24
N LEU A 64 23.86 33.50 11.34
CA LEU A 64 24.66 32.51 12.07
C LEU A 64 25.54 31.71 11.10
N PRO A 65 26.74 31.26 11.51
CA PRO A 65 27.47 30.22 10.78
C PRO A 65 26.71 28.88 10.79
N THR A 66 26.75 28.12 9.69
CA THR A 66 26.04 26.83 9.55
C THR A 66 26.31 25.83 10.68
N PRO A 67 27.58 25.62 11.14
CA PRO A 67 27.84 24.69 12.24
C PRO A 67 27.14 25.09 13.54
N LEU A 68 27.11 26.39 13.85
CA LEU A 68 26.45 26.92 15.03
C LEU A 68 24.92 26.77 14.94
N ALA A 69 24.36 27.04 13.75
CA ALA A 69 22.94 26.83 13.50
C ALA A 69 22.53 25.36 13.71
N ALA A 70 23.35 24.40 13.26
CA ALA A 70 23.11 22.97 13.48
C ALA A 70 23.15 22.59 14.97
N VAL A 71 24.10 23.12 15.74
CA VAL A 71 24.17 22.89 17.19
C VAL A 71 22.94 23.46 17.90
N ILE A 72 22.53 24.69 17.56
CA ILE A 72 21.34 25.32 18.12
C ILE A 72 20.08 24.53 17.78
N ALA A 73 19.97 24.02 16.55
CA ALA A 73 18.88 23.17 16.11
C ALA A 73 18.73 21.93 17.02
N GLU A 74 19.81 21.17 17.22
CA GLU A 74 19.79 19.95 18.03
C GLU A 74 19.62 20.22 19.53
N LYS A 75 20.21 21.30 20.05
CA LYS A 75 20.38 21.50 21.50
C LYS A 75 19.40 22.47 22.13
N ALA A 76 18.82 23.39 21.35
CA ALA A 76 17.97 24.46 21.88
C ALA A 76 16.57 24.46 21.27
N LEU A 77 16.45 24.33 19.94
CA LEU A 77 15.14 24.39 19.28
C LEU A 77 14.37 23.07 19.35
N GLY A 78 15.05 21.94 19.19
CA GLY A 78 14.41 20.63 19.14
C GLY A 78 13.70 20.36 17.80
N ALA A 79 13.21 19.13 17.63
CA ALA A 79 12.72 18.61 16.34
C ALA A 79 11.50 19.36 15.81
N LEU A 80 10.50 19.62 16.66
CA LEU A 80 9.25 20.29 16.28
C LEU A 80 9.53 21.67 15.68
N LEU A 81 10.25 22.54 16.39
CA LEU A 81 10.56 23.89 15.89
C LEU A 81 11.41 23.84 14.63
N CYS A 82 12.37 22.91 14.54
CA CYS A 82 13.16 22.72 13.33
C CYS A 82 12.29 22.34 12.13
N ALA A 83 11.32 21.42 12.30
CA ALA A 83 10.39 21.03 11.25
C ALA A 83 9.56 22.22 10.76
N ARG A 84 9.08 23.08 11.67
CA ARG A 84 8.29 24.28 11.30
C ARG A 84 9.11 25.35 10.58
N ILE A 85 10.39 25.46 10.90
CA ILE A 85 11.30 26.44 10.29
C ILE A 85 11.85 25.92 8.94
N ALA A 86 12.03 24.61 8.79
CA ALA A 86 12.72 24.01 7.64
C ALA A 86 12.14 24.43 6.29
N GLY A 87 10.81 24.42 6.13
CA GLY A 87 10.13 24.83 4.90
C GLY A 87 10.20 26.33 4.59
N GLN A 88 10.69 27.15 5.52
CA GLN A 88 10.81 28.61 5.37
C GLN A 88 12.25 29.08 5.14
N LEU A 89 13.22 28.19 5.29
CA LEU A 89 14.61 28.49 5.01
C LEU A 89 14.87 28.47 3.50
N PRO A 90 15.78 29.32 2.99
CA PRO A 90 16.30 29.13 1.65
C PRO A 90 16.86 27.71 1.50
N VAL A 91 16.50 27.01 0.42
CA VAL A 91 16.79 25.58 0.23
C VAL A 91 18.26 25.23 0.49
N GLU A 92 19.20 25.97 -0.11
CA GLU A 92 20.64 25.75 0.08
C GLU A 92 21.07 25.81 1.55
N ARG A 93 20.48 26.75 2.30
CA ARG A 93 20.76 26.90 3.73
C ARG A 93 20.21 25.75 4.54
N ALA A 94 18.99 25.30 4.24
CA ALA A 94 18.39 24.15 4.88
C ALA A 94 19.18 22.87 4.61
N VAL A 95 19.62 22.66 3.36
CA VAL A 95 20.49 21.55 2.95
C VAL A 95 21.80 21.56 3.76
N ASP A 96 22.46 22.70 3.85
CA ASP A 96 23.74 22.83 4.55
C ASP A 96 23.65 22.58 6.06
N ILE A 97 22.53 22.97 6.68
CA ILE A 97 22.24 22.62 8.07
C ILE A 97 21.97 21.12 8.18
N ALA A 98 21.08 20.57 7.33
CA ALA A 98 20.70 19.16 7.35
C ALA A 98 21.90 18.22 7.21
N LYS A 99 22.87 18.54 6.34
CA LYS A 99 24.14 17.79 6.18
C LYS A 99 24.94 17.63 7.47
N ARG A 100 24.74 18.50 8.45
CA ARG A 100 25.49 18.54 9.72
C ARG A 100 24.72 17.96 10.91
N LEU A 101 23.41 17.77 10.76
CA LEU A 101 22.56 17.20 11.81
C LEU A 101 22.75 15.68 11.87
N LYS A 102 22.64 15.12 13.06
CA LYS A 102 22.69 13.68 13.28
C LYS A 102 21.46 13.01 12.67
N SER A 103 21.63 11.84 12.06
CA SER A 103 20.52 11.06 11.48
C SER A 103 19.41 10.78 12.50
N GLY A 104 19.78 10.54 13.76
CA GLY A 104 18.81 10.36 14.85
C GLY A 104 17.92 11.58 15.07
N PHE A 105 18.49 12.79 15.02
CA PHE A 105 17.73 14.03 15.18
C PHE A 105 16.94 14.37 13.90
N LEU A 106 17.51 14.13 12.72
CA LEU A 106 16.78 14.29 11.46
C LEU A 106 15.56 13.36 11.39
N ALA A 107 15.66 12.14 11.91
CA ALA A 107 14.53 11.23 12.04
C ALA A 107 13.43 11.81 12.97
N ASP A 108 13.81 12.48 14.06
CA ASP A 108 12.86 13.20 14.92
C ASP A 108 12.19 14.36 14.16
N VAL A 109 12.96 15.12 13.38
CA VAL A 109 12.43 16.20 12.53
C VAL A 109 11.46 15.65 11.48
N CYS A 110 11.75 14.48 10.88
CA CYS A 110 10.87 13.84 9.91
C CYS A 110 9.50 13.44 10.49
N ILE A 111 9.41 13.12 11.79
CA ILE A 111 8.13 12.84 12.44
C ILE A 111 7.23 14.09 12.43
N GLU A 112 7.85 15.24 12.70
CA GLU A 112 7.18 16.53 12.92
C GLU A 112 6.91 17.31 11.64
N ILE A 113 7.55 16.97 10.53
CA ILE A 113 7.48 17.75 9.29
C ILE A 113 6.37 17.27 8.36
N ASP A 114 5.81 18.19 7.56
CA ASP A 114 5.00 17.85 6.40
C ASP A 114 5.92 17.70 5.17
N PRO A 115 6.09 16.49 4.58
CA PRO A 115 6.96 16.28 3.43
C PRO A 115 6.65 17.18 2.23
N ARG A 116 5.39 17.61 2.07
CA ARG A 116 4.97 18.48 0.98
C ARG A 116 5.60 19.86 1.06
N GLN A 117 5.83 20.37 2.27
CA GLN A 117 6.45 21.67 2.50
C GLN A 117 7.96 21.68 2.25
N VAL A 118 8.58 20.50 2.14
CA VAL A 118 10.03 20.36 1.96
C VAL A 118 10.40 19.62 0.67
N ARG A 119 9.50 19.58 -0.32
CA ARG A 119 9.75 18.91 -1.61
C ARG A 119 11.02 19.43 -2.30
N GLU A 120 11.15 20.76 -2.43
CA GLU A 120 12.35 21.38 -3.03
C GLU A 120 13.62 21.07 -2.24
N LEU A 121 13.52 20.95 -0.91
CA LEU A 121 14.63 20.54 -0.06
C LEU A 121 15.03 19.09 -0.32
N LEU A 122 14.06 18.17 -0.42
CA LEU A 122 14.32 16.74 -0.70
C LEU A 122 15.01 16.52 -2.06
N GLU A 123 14.77 17.37 -3.05
CA GLU A 123 15.45 17.35 -4.35
C GLU A 123 16.95 17.67 -4.26
N ARG A 124 17.38 18.38 -3.21
CA ARG A 124 18.74 18.91 -3.07
C ARG A 124 19.54 18.24 -1.96
N ILE A 125 18.88 17.53 -1.03
CA ILE A 125 19.57 16.75 -0.01
C ILE A 125 20.39 15.62 -0.67
N PRO A 126 21.67 15.43 -0.27
CA PRO A 126 22.47 14.32 -0.77
C PRO A 126 21.80 12.95 -0.50
N VAL A 127 21.82 12.08 -1.51
CA VAL A 127 21.15 10.76 -1.46
C VAL A 127 21.62 9.91 -0.28
N ASP A 128 22.91 9.94 0.05
CA ASP A 128 23.47 9.22 1.20
C ASP A 128 22.89 9.69 2.54
N ARG A 129 22.59 11.00 2.66
CA ARG A 129 21.91 11.55 3.85
C ARG A 129 20.47 11.07 3.93
N VAL A 130 19.74 11.03 2.81
CA VAL A 130 18.38 10.46 2.77
C VAL A 130 18.40 9.00 3.23
N VAL A 131 19.33 8.21 2.70
CA VAL A 131 19.48 6.79 3.03
C VAL A 131 19.79 6.60 4.53
N ASP A 132 20.67 7.40 5.10
CA ASP A 132 20.99 7.32 6.53
C ASP A 132 19.78 7.61 7.42
N VAL A 133 18.97 8.62 7.07
CA VAL A 133 17.74 8.94 7.80
C VAL A 133 16.67 7.85 7.61
N ALA A 134 16.51 7.33 6.38
CA ALA A 134 15.56 6.26 6.09
C ALA A 134 15.89 4.97 6.86
N ARG A 135 17.17 4.62 7.01
CA ARG A 135 17.62 3.49 7.84
C ARG A 135 17.28 3.70 9.31
N GLU A 136 17.50 4.92 9.82
CA GLU A 136 17.17 5.24 11.21
C GLU A 136 15.66 5.20 11.47
N LEU A 137 14.85 5.72 10.54
CA LEU A 137 13.38 5.61 10.61
C LEU A 137 12.92 4.14 10.56
N ALA A 138 13.48 3.32 9.67
CA ALA A 138 13.18 1.90 9.56
C ALA A 138 13.57 1.15 10.85
N ARG A 139 14.74 1.44 11.42
CA ARG A 139 15.19 0.88 12.72
C ARG A 139 14.22 1.21 13.85
N ARG A 140 13.60 2.39 13.82
CA ARG A 140 12.58 2.83 14.77
C ARG A 140 11.17 2.32 14.45
N LYS A 141 11.00 1.56 13.37
CA LYS A 141 9.70 1.12 12.85
C LYS A 141 8.74 2.28 12.54
N ALA A 142 9.29 3.44 12.16
CA ALA A 142 8.52 4.64 11.83
C ALA A 142 7.89 4.56 10.43
N TYR A 143 7.18 3.45 10.13
CA TYR A 143 6.69 3.12 8.80
C TYR A 143 5.68 4.15 8.27
N ILE A 144 4.81 4.67 9.15
CA ILE A 144 3.84 5.73 8.81
C ILE A 144 4.57 6.99 8.30
N VAL A 145 5.63 7.39 9.00
CA VAL A 145 6.44 8.56 8.61
C VAL A 145 7.09 8.31 7.27
N MET A 146 7.72 7.15 7.08
CA MET A 146 8.37 6.80 5.82
C MET A 146 7.39 6.79 4.65
N GLY A 147 6.18 6.23 4.81
CA GLY A 147 5.14 6.21 3.78
C GLY A 147 4.75 7.61 3.31
N ARG A 148 4.65 8.59 4.22
CA ARG A 148 4.36 10.00 3.88
C ARG A 148 5.42 10.66 3.00
N PHE A 149 6.68 10.21 3.09
CA PHE A 149 7.77 10.76 2.27
C PHE A 149 7.84 10.15 0.87
N VAL A 150 7.24 8.98 0.66
CA VAL A 150 7.33 8.25 -0.62
C VAL A 150 6.85 9.10 -1.80
N ASP A 151 5.78 9.87 -1.61
CA ASP A 151 5.15 10.72 -2.63
C ASP A 151 5.92 12.01 -2.97
N CYS A 152 6.95 12.33 -2.19
CA CYS A 152 7.76 13.54 -2.36
C CYS A 152 9.24 13.23 -2.61
N LEU A 153 9.65 11.96 -2.55
CA LEU A 153 11.05 11.59 -2.63
C LEU A 153 11.50 11.47 -4.10
N PRO A 154 12.58 12.15 -4.52
CA PRO A 154 13.10 12.02 -5.88
C PRO A 154 13.49 10.59 -6.23
N GLU A 155 13.31 10.18 -7.49
CA GLU A 155 13.59 8.80 -7.94
C GLU A 155 14.99 8.29 -7.56
N PRO A 156 16.10 9.05 -7.73
CA PRO A 156 17.42 8.55 -7.34
C PRO A 156 17.53 8.22 -5.84
N ALA A 157 16.87 9.03 -5.00
CA ALA A 157 16.83 8.81 -3.56
C ALA A 157 15.90 7.64 -3.21
N MET A 158 14.75 7.52 -3.87
CA MET A 158 13.83 6.38 -3.73
C MET A 158 14.55 5.06 -4.01
N ARG A 159 15.24 4.96 -5.16
CA ARG A 159 16.00 3.77 -5.55
C ARG A 159 17.07 3.41 -4.52
N ALA A 160 17.85 4.39 -4.08
CA ALA A 160 18.89 4.17 -3.08
C ALA A 160 18.34 3.72 -1.72
N VAL A 161 17.16 4.22 -1.31
CA VAL A 161 16.48 3.78 -0.09
C VAL A 161 15.99 2.34 -0.24
N LEU A 162 15.35 1.98 -1.36
CA LEU A 162 14.91 0.60 -1.63
C LEU A 162 16.09 -0.37 -1.63
N ASP A 163 17.23 0.02 -2.20
CA ASP A 163 18.45 -0.79 -2.18
C ASP A 163 19.06 -0.90 -0.77
N ALA A 164 18.93 0.14 0.05
CA ALA A 164 19.47 0.16 1.40
C ALA A 164 18.63 -0.62 2.42
N LEU A 165 17.32 -0.70 2.22
CA LEU A 165 16.38 -1.40 3.10
C LEU A 165 16.24 -2.86 2.68
N ARG A 166 16.94 -3.76 3.40
CA ARG A 166 16.92 -5.20 3.11
C ARG A 166 15.74 -5.94 3.75
N ASP A 167 15.01 -5.30 4.65
CA ASP A 167 13.85 -5.90 5.32
C ASP A 167 12.60 -5.78 4.43
N ASP A 168 12.14 -6.91 3.89
CA ASP A 168 10.93 -7.01 3.06
C ASP A 168 9.64 -6.70 3.83
N GLU A 169 9.61 -7.01 5.14
CA GLU A 169 8.46 -6.70 5.99
C GLU A 169 8.34 -5.20 6.20
N ALA A 170 9.46 -4.52 6.45
CA ALA A 170 9.49 -3.07 6.58
C ALA A 170 8.95 -2.39 5.30
N LEU A 171 9.37 -2.85 4.11
CA LEU A 171 8.88 -2.29 2.84
C LEU A 171 7.36 -2.49 2.69
N LEU A 172 6.84 -3.66 3.06
CA LEU A 172 5.41 -3.93 3.03
C LEU A 172 4.64 -2.97 3.96
N ARG A 173 5.09 -2.84 5.20
CA ARG A 173 4.47 -1.94 6.21
C ARG A 173 4.55 -0.47 5.80
N ILE A 174 5.64 -0.03 5.16
CA ILE A 174 5.77 1.33 4.61
C ILE A 174 4.75 1.56 3.49
N GLY A 175 4.60 0.59 2.59
CA GLY A 175 3.68 0.64 1.46
C GLY A 175 2.24 0.99 1.87
N LEU A 176 1.78 0.46 3.01
CA LEU A 176 0.43 0.70 3.56
C LEU A 176 0.11 2.18 3.79
N PHE A 177 1.13 3.01 4.02
CA PHE A 177 0.98 4.42 4.34
C PHE A 177 1.30 5.37 3.18
N VAL A 178 1.60 4.83 1.99
CA VAL A 178 1.78 5.62 0.75
C VAL A 178 0.44 6.23 0.35
N GLU A 179 0.41 7.53 0.02
CA GLU A 179 -0.85 8.22 -0.28
C GLU A 179 -1.19 8.20 -1.78
N ASP A 180 -0.18 8.22 -2.66
CA ASP A 180 -0.36 8.21 -4.12
C ASP A 180 -0.23 6.78 -4.72
N PRO A 181 -1.33 6.21 -5.26
CA PRO A 181 -1.27 4.92 -5.95
C PRO A 181 -0.30 4.89 -7.13
N ALA A 182 -0.12 6.00 -7.86
CA ALA A 182 0.81 6.07 -8.97
C ALA A 182 2.27 5.97 -8.49
N GLN A 183 2.56 6.50 -7.30
CA GLN A 183 3.87 6.34 -6.69
C GLN A 183 4.09 4.91 -6.20
N LEU A 184 3.05 4.26 -5.68
CA LEU A 184 3.12 2.84 -5.33
C LEU A 184 3.41 1.97 -6.57
N ASP A 185 2.77 2.25 -7.72
CA ASP A 185 3.05 1.60 -9.00
C ASP A 185 4.53 1.76 -9.40
N ALA A 186 5.08 2.97 -9.25
CA ALA A 186 6.48 3.24 -9.54
C ALA A 186 7.45 2.47 -8.62
N VAL A 187 7.15 2.40 -7.31
CA VAL A 187 7.94 1.63 -6.34
C VAL A 187 7.93 0.14 -6.68
N ILE A 188 6.77 -0.43 -7.02
CA ILE A 188 6.66 -1.84 -7.42
C ILE A 188 7.45 -2.10 -8.72
N ALA A 189 7.46 -1.16 -9.66
CA ALA A 189 8.26 -1.27 -10.88
C ALA A 189 9.77 -1.30 -10.61
N MET A 190 10.26 -0.57 -9.60
CA MET A 190 11.67 -0.53 -9.21
C MET A 190 12.13 -1.81 -8.50
N LEU A 191 11.23 -2.53 -7.83
CA LEU A 191 11.59 -3.72 -7.05
C LEU A 191 11.87 -4.96 -7.92
N PRO A 192 12.95 -5.72 -7.65
CA PRO A 192 13.19 -7.02 -8.28
C PRO A 192 12.08 -8.04 -7.98
N ALA A 193 11.87 -9.00 -8.89
CA ALA A 193 10.84 -10.03 -8.72
C ALA A 193 11.04 -10.87 -7.44
N ASP A 194 12.29 -11.17 -7.07
CA ASP A 194 12.58 -11.95 -5.84
C ASP A 194 12.25 -11.16 -4.57
N ARG A 195 12.43 -9.83 -4.57
CA ARG A 195 12.01 -8.97 -3.46
C ARG A 195 10.49 -8.99 -3.31
N LEU A 196 9.76 -8.80 -4.40
CA LEU A 196 8.30 -8.87 -4.39
C LEU A 196 7.80 -10.26 -3.93
N ARG A 197 8.46 -11.34 -4.37
CA ARG A 197 8.18 -12.70 -3.92
C ARG A 197 8.36 -12.84 -2.40
N ASN A 198 9.47 -12.34 -1.87
CA ASN A 198 9.73 -12.37 -0.43
C ASN A 198 8.70 -11.58 0.36
N MET A 199 8.28 -10.40 -0.13
CA MET A 199 7.23 -9.62 0.52
C MET A 199 5.90 -10.40 0.61
N ILE A 200 5.50 -11.09 -0.46
CA ILE A 200 4.31 -11.95 -0.43
C ILE A 200 4.51 -13.10 0.57
N ALA A 201 5.67 -13.76 0.55
CA ALA A 201 5.97 -14.85 1.48
C ALA A 201 5.96 -14.38 2.94
N VAL A 202 6.49 -13.19 3.24
CA VAL A 202 6.45 -12.55 4.56
C VAL A 202 5.01 -12.29 5.00
N ALA A 203 4.17 -11.76 4.11
CA ALA A 203 2.75 -11.52 4.41
C ALA A 203 2.01 -12.82 4.74
N VAL A 204 2.27 -13.87 3.97
CA VAL A 204 1.69 -15.21 4.18
C VAL A 204 2.19 -15.84 5.49
N HIS A 205 3.48 -15.70 5.80
CA HIS A 205 4.08 -16.27 7.01
C HIS A 205 3.62 -15.57 8.30
N HIS A 206 3.47 -14.25 8.28
CA HIS A 206 2.95 -13.49 9.44
C HIS A 206 1.44 -13.65 9.64
N GLY A 207 0.74 -14.27 8.69
CA GLY A 207 -0.64 -14.67 8.84
C GLY A 207 -1.62 -13.51 8.74
N ALA A 208 -2.58 -13.45 9.66
CA ALA A 208 -3.73 -12.56 9.52
C ALA A 208 -3.37 -11.06 9.54
N GLU A 209 -2.35 -10.67 10.32
CA GLU A 209 -1.94 -9.26 10.43
C GLU A 209 -1.49 -8.69 9.07
N LEU A 210 -0.52 -9.32 8.41
CA LEU A 210 0.10 -8.76 7.19
C LEU A 210 -0.57 -9.22 5.89
N TRP A 211 -1.31 -10.33 5.88
CA TRP A 211 -1.96 -10.79 4.65
C TRP A 211 -3.04 -9.81 4.16
N GLY A 212 -3.87 -9.32 5.08
CA GLY A 212 -4.87 -8.30 4.76
C GLY A 212 -4.22 -7.05 4.18
N GLU A 213 -3.15 -6.56 4.82
CA GLU A 213 -2.40 -5.38 4.38
C GLU A 213 -1.80 -5.56 2.98
N ALA A 214 -1.20 -6.72 2.71
CA ALA A 214 -0.66 -7.05 1.39
C ALA A 214 -1.76 -7.04 0.30
N LEU A 215 -2.93 -7.62 0.58
CA LEU A 215 -4.05 -7.58 -0.35
C LEU A 215 -4.58 -6.16 -0.55
N ALA A 216 -4.63 -5.33 0.49
CA ALA A 216 -5.01 -3.93 0.35
C ALA A 216 -4.06 -3.17 -0.59
N LEU A 217 -2.75 -3.39 -0.47
CA LEU A 217 -1.75 -2.78 -1.35
C LEU A 217 -1.87 -3.25 -2.80
N ILE A 218 -2.03 -4.55 -3.00
CA ILE A 218 -2.20 -5.14 -4.34
C ILE A 218 -3.46 -4.60 -5.05
N ASN A 219 -4.51 -4.27 -4.29
CA ASN A 219 -5.72 -3.67 -4.84
C ASN A 219 -5.61 -2.15 -5.05
N ALA A 220 -4.68 -1.47 -4.36
CA ALA A 220 -4.41 -0.05 -4.55
C ALA A 220 -3.60 0.24 -5.82
N ILE A 221 -2.71 -0.67 -6.22
CA ILE A 221 -1.88 -0.54 -7.43
C ILE A 221 -2.66 -0.71 -8.73
N GLY A 222 -2.16 -0.12 -9.81
CA GLY A 222 -2.70 -0.21 -11.16
C GLY A 222 -2.66 -1.63 -11.76
N PRO A 223 -3.34 -1.84 -12.90
CA PRO A 223 -3.53 -3.19 -13.48
C PRO A 223 -2.21 -3.87 -13.88
N LEU A 224 -1.24 -3.11 -14.40
CA LEU A 224 0.05 -3.68 -14.82
C LEU A 224 0.89 -4.21 -13.64
N PRO A 225 1.18 -3.41 -12.58
CA PRO A 225 1.79 -3.92 -11.36
C PRO A 225 0.98 -5.05 -10.70
N ARG A 226 -0.35 -4.96 -10.69
CA ARG A 226 -1.22 -6.00 -10.13
C ARG A 226 -1.08 -7.34 -10.84
N ARG A 227 -1.03 -7.35 -12.17
CA ARG A 227 -0.75 -8.57 -12.97
C ARG A 227 0.60 -9.19 -12.62
N ARG A 228 1.62 -8.35 -12.44
CA ARG A 228 2.94 -8.80 -12.01
C ARG A 228 2.88 -9.46 -10.62
N MET A 229 2.16 -8.85 -9.67
CA MET A 229 1.94 -9.45 -8.35
C MET A 229 1.16 -10.77 -8.43
N ALA A 230 0.14 -10.85 -9.28
CA ALA A 230 -0.63 -12.08 -9.52
C ALA A 230 0.26 -13.23 -10.02
N ALA A 231 1.11 -12.94 -11.00
CA ALA A 231 2.03 -13.91 -11.56
C ALA A 231 3.07 -14.39 -10.53
N ILE A 232 3.62 -13.48 -9.72
CA ILE A 232 4.57 -13.84 -8.65
C ILE A 232 3.89 -14.69 -7.58
N ALA A 233 2.69 -14.31 -7.13
CA ALA A 233 1.92 -15.07 -6.14
C ALA A 233 1.61 -16.49 -6.63
N ALA A 234 1.19 -16.62 -7.89
CA ALA A 234 0.88 -17.91 -8.50
C ALA A 234 2.13 -18.78 -8.75
N ALA A 235 3.32 -18.19 -8.75
CA ALA A 235 4.60 -18.88 -8.85
C ALA A 235 5.21 -19.28 -7.50
N LEU A 236 4.52 -19.05 -6.37
CA LEU A 236 4.91 -19.58 -5.05
C LEU A 236 4.67 -21.08 -4.96
N ASP A 237 5.17 -21.78 -3.95
CA ASP A 237 4.92 -23.21 -3.78
C ASP A 237 3.47 -23.51 -3.36
N ASP A 238 3.06 -24.78 -3.49
CA ASP A 238 1.67 -25.18 -3.21
C ASP A 238 1.29 -24.97 -1.74
N ALA A 239 2.26 -25.06 -0.82
CA ALA A 239 2.07 -24.79 0.60
C ALA A 239 1.73 -23.32 0.86
N SER A 240 2.44 -22.39 0.21
CA SER A 240 2.14 -20.96 0.29
C SER A 240 0.78 -20.65 -0.32
N ILE A 241 0.42 -21.27 -1.45
CA ILE A 241 -0.90 -21.11 -2.06
C ILE A 241 -2.01 -21.60 -1.13
N ALA A 242 -1.87 -22.79 -0.55
CA ALA A 242 -2.82 -23.31 0.41
C ALA A 242 -2.99 -22.37 1.62
N ARG A 243 -1.89 -21.82 2.14
CA ARG A 243 -1.91 -20.85 3.24
C ARG A 243 -2.55 -19.51 2.84
N MET A 244 -2.34 -19.02 1.62
CA MET A 244 -3.03 -17.82 1.12
C MET A 244 -4.54 -18.03 1.06
N LEU A 245 -4.99 -19.20 0.59
CA LEU A 245 -6.41 -19.56 0.55
C LEU A 245 -7.01 -19.64 1.96
N ASP A 246 -6.32 -20.30 2.89
CA ASP A 246 -6.73 -20.42 4.30
C ASP A 246 -6.82 -19.06 5.01
N LEU A 247 -5.81 -18.20 4.83
CA LEU A 247 -5.82 -16.84 5.39
C LEU A 247 -6.92 -15.97 4.78
N THR A 248 -7.20 -16.13 3.48
CA THR A 248 -8.28 -15.40 2.80
C THR A 248 -9.64 -15.89 3.29
N GLN A 249 -9.81 -17.19 3.49
CA GLN A 249 -11.03 -17.78 4.02
C GLN A 249 -11.29 -17.32 5.46
N THR A 250 -10.29 -17.47 6.34
CA THR A 250 -10.40 -17.15 7.77
C THR A 250 -10.68 -15.66 8.02
N GLN A 251 -10.19 -14.78 7.14
CA GLN A 251 -10.39 -13.33 7.25
C GLN A 251 -11.49 -12.79 6.33
N GLU A 252 -12.21 -13.67 5.62
CA GLU A 252 -13.28 -13.32 4.69
C GLU A 252 -12.83 -12.33 3.58
N LEU A 253 -11.58 -12.45 3.12
CA LEU A 253 -10.93 -11.52 2.18
C LEU A 253 -11.15 -11.86 0.70
N TRP A 254 -12.10 -12.73 0.38
CA TRP A 254 -12.39 -13.14 -1.00
C TRP A 254 -12.70 -11.97 -1.95
N PRO A 255 -13.48 -10.95 -1.55
CA PRO A 255 -13.70 -9.78 -2.40
C PRO A 255 -12.41 -9.04 -2.77
N GLN A 256 -11.39 -9.05 -1.90
CA GLN A 256 -10.08 -8.44 -2.13
C GLN A 256 -9.15 -9.35 -2.94
N LEU A 257 -9.28 -10.68 -2.82
CA LEU A 257 -8.47 -11.63 -3.60
C LEU A 257 -8.96 -11.75 -5.05
N LEU A 258 -10.26 -11.62 -5.30
CA LEU A 258 -10.87 -11.81 -6.62
C LEU A 258 -10.27 -10.96 -7.75
N PRO A 259 -10.01 -9.64 -7.56
CA PRO A 259 -9.34 -8.84 -8.59
C PRO A 259 -7.96 -9.38 -8.97
N LEU A 260 -7.24 -10.01 -8.03
CA LEU A 260 -5.93 -10.61 -8.31
C LEU A 260 -6.06 -11.88 -9.17
N ILE A 261 -7.05 -12.72 -8.86
CA ILE A 261 -7.37 -13.93 -9.65
C ILE A 261 -7.80 -13.54 -11.08
N ALA A 262 -8.60 -12.49 -11.20
CA ALA A 262 -9.11 -11.98 -12.48
C ALA A 262 -7.99 -11.50 -13.42
N GLU A 263 -6.96 -10.86 -12.86
CA GLU A 263 -5.81 -10.34 -13.61
C GLU A 263 -4.70 -11.38 -13.79
N MET A 264 -4.86 -12.60 -13.26
CA MET A 264 -3.87 -13.67 -13.38
C MET A 264 -3.76 -14.14 -14.85
N PRO A 265 -2.55 -14.29 -15.41
CA PRO A 265 -2.40 -14.83 -16.76
C PRO A 265 -2.83 -16.30 -16.84
N ASP A 266 -3.11 -16.78 -18.06
CA ASP A 266 -3.77 -18.08 -18.26
C ASP A 266 -2.94 -19.27 -17.74
N ALA A 267 -1.61 -19.23 -17.88
CA ALA A 267 -0.72 -20.31 -17.44
C ALA A 267 -0.77 -20.49 -15.91
N GLU A 268 -0.76 -19.38 -15.18
CA GLU A 268 -0.85 -19.32 -13.73
C GLU A 268 -2.26 -19.68 -13.24
N ARG A 269 -3.30 -19.29 -14.00
CA ARG A 269 -4.69 -19.63 -13.69
C ARG A 269 -4.94 -21.14 -13.73
N VAL A 270 -4.30 -21.87 -14.66
CA VAL A 270 -4.36 -23.34 -14.72
C VAL A 270 -3.80 -23.97 -13.45
N ARG A 271 -2.72 -23.42 -12.90
CA ARG A 271 -2.15 -23.92 -11.64
C ARG A 271 -3.09 -23.67 -10.47
N LEU A 272 -3.64 -22.47 -10.35
CA LEU A 272 -4.62 -22.15 -9.31
C LEU A 272 -5.86 -23.05 -9.41
N ALA A 273 -6.36 -23.33 -10.61
CA ALA A 273 -7.50 -24.22 -10.83
C ALA A 273 -7.28 -25.67 -10.33
N ARG A 274 -6.02 -26.07 -10.13
CA ARG A 274 -5.62 -27.38 -9.59
C ARG A 274 -5.26 -27.33 -8.10
N ALA A 275 -5.36 -26.17 -7.45
CA ALA A 275 -5.00 -26.03 -6.05
C ALA A 275 -5.90 -26.91 -5.18
N PRO A 276 -5.34 -27.75 -4.28
CA PRO A 276 -6.13 -28.63 -3.42
C PRO A 276 -7.18 -27.87 -2.59
N GLY A 277 -6.87 -26.65 -2.16
CA GLY A 277 -7.79 -25.81 -1.37
C GLY A 277 -9.09 -25.44 -2.09
N LEU A 278 -9.15 -25.50 -3.42
CA LEU A 278 -10.40 -25.28 -4.16
C LEU A 278 -11.37 -26.47 -4.09
N HIS A 279 -10.93 -27.63 -3.61
CA HIS A 279 -11.81 -28.79 -3.40
C HIS A 279 -12.63 -28.67 -2.10
N ASP A 280 -12.48 -27.60 -1.34
CA ASP A 280 -13.29 -27.31 -0.16
C ASP A 280 -14.56 -26.53 -0.55
N ASP A 281 -15.74 -27.07 -0.19
CA ASP A 281 -17.03 -26.44 -0.49
C ASP A 281 -17.20 -25.08 0.18
N THR A 282 -16.58 -24.88 1.35
CA THR A 282 -16.63 -23.60 2.07
C THR A 282 -15.88 -22.51 1.31
N VAL A 283 -14.73 -22.86 0.71
CA VAL A 283 -13.92 -22.00 -0.15
C VAL A 283 -14.66 -21.70 -1.45
N LEU A 284 -15.23 -22.72 -2.11
CA LEU A 284 -16.05 -22.54 -3.32
C LEU A 284 -17.25 -21.63 -3.05
N ALA A 285 -17.95 -21.85 -1.94
CA ALA A 285 -19.10 -21.04 -1.56
C ALA A 285 -18.72 -19.58 -1.31
N ALA A 286 -17.59 -19.33 -0.64
CA ALA A 286 -17.10 -17.99 -0.39
C ALA A 286 -16.65 -17.28 -1.68
N LEU A 287 -15.99 -17.99 -2.59
CA LEU A 287 -15.58 -17.50 -3.91
C LEU A 287 -16.79 -17.13 -4.78
N ILE A 288 -17.82 -17.97 -4.80
CA ILE A 288 -19.07 -17.73 -5.52
C ILE A 288 -19.78 -16.50 -4.94
N ARG A 289 -19.98 -16.43 -3.62
CA ARG A 289 -20.63 -15.28 -2.96
C ARG A 289 -19.88 -13.97 -3.23
N ALA A 290 -18.55 -13.97 -3.13
CA ALA A 290 -17.75 -12.78 -3.37
C ALA A 290 -17.78 -12.34 -4.84
N THR A 291 -17.88 -13.30 -5.77
CA THR A 291 -18.00 -13.04 -7.21
C THR A 291 -19.34 -12.43 -7.53
N ASP A 292 -20.40 -12.98 -6.94
CA ASP A 292 -21.77 -12.51 -7.10
C ASP A 292 -21.96 -11.11 -6.51
N SER A 293 -21.50 -10.87 -5.27
CA SER A 293 -21.60 -9.58 -4.61
C SER A 293 -20.83 -8.47 -5.31
N SER A 294 -19.84 -8.83 -6.14
CA SER A 294 -18.98 -7.90 -6.87
C SER A 294 -19.33 -7.79 -8.36
N ASP A 295 -20.34 -8.53 -8.84
CA ASP A 295 -20.69 -8.69 -10.26
C ASP A 295 -19.48 -9.05 -11.15
N ARG A 296 -18.66 -10.00 -10.69
CA ARG A 296 -17.39 -10.42 -11.34
C ARG A 296 -17.45 -11.77 -12.03
N TRP A 297 -18.65 -12.25 -12.36
CA TRP A 297 -18.83 -13.55 -13.02
C TRP A 297 -17.98 -13.71 -14.29
N PRO A 298 -17.91 -12.73 -15.22
CA PRO A 298 -17.08 -12.84 -16.42
C PRO A 298 -15.59 -13.04 -16.13
N GLN A 299 -15.10 -12.56 -14.99
CA GLN A 299 -13.70 -12.66 -14.57
C GLN A 299 -13.39 -13.96 -13.82
N LEU A 300 -14.37 -14.54 -13.12
CA LEU A 300 -14.21 -15.82 -12.44
C LEU A 300 -14.33 -17.01 -13.42
N LEU A 301 -15.27 -16.95 -14.38
CA LEU A 301 -15.57 -18.07 -15.27
C LEU A 301 -14.36 -18.63 -16.06
N PRO A 302 -13.37 -17.82 -16.47
CA PRO A 302 -12.12 -18.33 -17.03
C PRO A 302 -11.32 -19.23 -16.08
N LEU A 303 -11.43 -19.08 -14.76
CA LEU A 303 -10.83 -20.01 -13.79
C LEU A 303 -11.61 -21.32 -13.76
N VAL A 304 -12.94 -21.25 -13.70
CA VAL A 304 -13.83 -22.43 -13.69
C VAL A 304 -13.63 -23.28 -14.94
N ALA A 305 -13.44 -22.63 -16.10
CA ALA A 305 -13.18 -23.33 -17.36
C ALA A 305 -11.85 -24.12 -17.37
N GLN A 306 -10.91 -23.80 -16.48
CA GLN A 306 -9.62 -24.49 -16.34
C GLN A 306 -9.64 -25.59 -15.26
N MET A 307 -10.72 -25.66 -14.46
CA MET A 307 -10.94 -26.74 -13.49
C MET A 307 -11.28 -28.04 -14.22
N ASP A 308 -11.01 -29.18 -13.56
CA ASP A 308 -11.47 -30.47 -14.08
C ASP A 308 -13.00 -30.62 -13.94
N ALA A 309 -13.57 -31.62 -14.60
CA ALA A 309 -15.01 -31.84 -14.62
C ALA A 309 -15.59 -32.12 -13.23
N SER A 310 -14.83 -32.76 -12.34
CA SER A 310 -15.27 -33.06 -10.98
C SER A 310 -15.42 -31.79 -10.15
N LEU A 311 -14.43 -30.90 -10.22
CA LEU A 311 -14.45 -29.63 -9.51
C LEU A 311 -15.48 -28.66 -10.11
N GLN A 312 -15.70 -28.68 -11.44
CA GLN A 312 -16.79 -27.92 -12.06
C GLN A 312 -18.18 -28.38 -11.59
N GLN A 313 -18.42 -29.69 -11.52
CA GLN A 313 -19.67 -30.25 -11.00
C GLN A 313 -19.89 -29.86 -9.54
N ARG A 314 -18.81 -29.91 -8.74
CA ARG A 314 -18.87 -29.51 -7.33
C ARG A 314 -19.17 -28.02 -7.16
N ALA A 315 -18.50 -27.15 -7.92
CA ALA A 315 -18.79 -25.72 -7.92
C ALA A 315 -20.23 -25.41 -8.33
N ALA A 316 -20.79 -26.15 -9.31
CA ALA A 316 -22.18 -26.03 -9.71
C ALA A 316 -23.16 -26.48 -8.60
N ALA A 317 -22.85 -27.58 -7.91
CA ALA A 317 -23.65 -28.04 -6.77
C ALA A 317 -23.65 -27.01 -5.63
N VAL A 318 -22.47 -26.48 -5.27
CA VAL A 318 -22.35 -25.42 -4.26
C VAL A 318 -23.11 -24.16 -4.68
N ALA A 319 -23.06 -23.77 -5.95
CA ALA A 319 -23.84 -22.62 -6.44
C ALA A 319 -25.35 -22.85 -6.30
N ALA A 320 -25.84 -24.07 -6.54
CA ALA A 320 -27.24 -24.43 -6.35
C ALA A 320 -27.66 -24.37 -4.87
N ASP A 321 -26.81 -24.85 -3.96
CA ASP A 321 -27.05 -24.79 -2.52
C ASP A 321 -27.08 -23.36 -1.97
N LEU A 322 -26.40 -22.41 -2.64
CA LEU A 322 -26.43 -20.99 -2.26
C LEU A 322 -27.70 -20.25 -2.72
N GLY A 323 -28.47 -20.80 -3.66
CA GLY A 323 -29.80 -20.31 -4.04
C GLY A 323 -30.00 -20.00 -5.53
N ASP A 324 -31.27 -19.99 -5.94
CA ASP A 324 -31.70 -19.87 -7.34
C ASP A 324 -31.26 -18.57 -8.03
N GLU A 325 -31.14 -17.46 -7.29
CA GLU A 325 -30.68 -16.20 -7.85
C GLU A 325 -29.22 -16.25 -8.32
N ILE A 326 -28.34 -16.90 -7.55
CA ILE A 326 -26.93 -17.08 -7.90
C ILE A 326 -26.82 -17.95 -9.16
N VAL A 327 -27.62 -19.02 -9.23
CA VAL A 327 -27.69 -19.90 -10.40
C VAL A 327 -28.18 -19.12 -11.64
N ALA A 328 -29.19 -18.26 -11.49
CA ALA A 328 -29.66 -17.41 -12.57
C ALA A 328 -28.56 -16.46 -13.09
N ARG A 329 -27.87 -15.75 -12.18
CA ARG A 329 -26.77 -14.83 -12.53
C ARG A 329 -25.59 -15.55 -13.19
N LEU A 330 -25.21 -16.73 -12.69
CA LEU A 330 -24.20 -17.60 -13.30
C LEU A 330 -24.58 -17.99 -14.74
N ASN A 331 -25.82 -18.44 -14.96
CA ASN A 331 -26.30 -18.84 -16.28
C ASN A 331 -26.30 -17.67 -17.27
N ASP A 332 -26.71 -16.47 -16.84
CA ASP A 332 -26.67 -15.29 -17.69
C ASP A 332 -25.23 -14.89 -18.06
N ALA A 333 -24.30 -14.97 -17.10
CA ALA A 333 -22.88 -14.72 -17.37
C ALA A 333 -22.28 -15.74 -18.38
N LEU A 334 -22.64 -17.02 -18.25
CA LEU A 334 -22.25 -18.07 -19.20
C LEU A 334 -22.78 -17.80 -20.61
N ARG A 335 -24.06 -17.43 -20.74
CA ARG A 335 -24.66 -17.05 -22.04
C ARG A 335 -23.92 -15.86 -22.67
N GLY A 336 -23.62 -14.83 -21.86
CA GLY A 336 -22.89 -13.66 -22.31
C GLY A 336 -21.48 -13.98 -22.84
N LEU A 337 -20.76 -14.89 -22.18
CA LEU A 337 -19.44 -15.34 -22.64
C LEU A 337 -19.50 -16.12 -23.96
N VAL A 338 -20.49 -17.00 -24.11
CA VAL A 338 -20.68 -17.77 -25.35
C VAL A 338 -20.97 -16.84 -26.53
N ALA A 339 -21.82 -15.82 -26.33
CA ALA A 339 -22.10 -14.81 -27.35
C ALA A 339 -20.83 -14.05 -27.77
N LYS A 340 -20.05 -13.52 -26.80
CA LYS A 340 -18.79 -12.81 -27.08
C LYS A 340 -17.77 -13.66 -27.86
N ARG A 341 -17.64 -14.94 -27.53
CA ARG A 341 -16.74 -15.86 -28.26
C ARG A 341 -17.20 -16.12 -29.68
N ARG A 342 -18.50 -16.16 -29.94
CA ARG A 342 -19.07 -16.31 -31.28
C ARG A 342 -18.77 -15.10 -32.15
N ASP A 343 -18.96 -13.90 -31.60
CA ASP A 343 -18.75 -12.64 -32.31
C ASP A 343 -17.27 -12.38 -32.60
N ALA A 344 -16.37 -12.70 -31.66
CA ALA A 344 -14.93 -12.60 -31.88
C ALA A 344 -14.43 -13.54 -33.00
N ARG A 345 -15.02 -14.73 -33.13
CA ARG A 345 -14.70 -15.67 -34.23
C ARG A 345 -15.27 -15.21 -35.57
N ALA A 346 -16.40 -14.52 -35.59
CA ALA A 346 -16.98 -13.97 -36.81
C ALA A 346 -16.16 -12.76 -37.33
N GLY A 347 -15.64 -11.91 -36.44
CA GLY A 347 -14.83 -10.74 -36.81
C GLY A 347 -13.37 -11.03 -37.18
N ALA A 348 -12.81 -12.18 -36.79
CA ALA A 348 -11.45 -12.59 -37.19
C ALA A 348 -11.39 -13.28 -38.58
N ASN A 349 -12.55 -13.59 -39.16
CA ASN A 349 -12.69 -14.27 -40.46
C ASN A 349 -13.18 -13.33 -41.59
N GLY A 350 -13.18 -12.01 -41.37
CA GLY A 350 -13.53 -10.98 -42.36
C GLY A 350 -12.40 -9.99 -42.55
#